data_AF-A0AAD9FS42-F1
#
_entry.id   AF-A0AAD9FS42-F1
#
_cell.length_a   1.000
_cell.length_b   1.000
_cell.length_c   1.000
_cell.angle_alpha   90.00
_cell.angle_beta   90.00
_cell.angle_gamma   90.00
#
_symmetry.space_group_name_H-M   'P 1'
#
loop_
_entity.id
_entity.type
_entity.pdbx_description
1 polymer ?
#
loop_
_entity_poly.entity_id
_entity_poly.type
_entity_poly.pdbx_seq_one_letter_code
_entity_poly.pdbx_strand_id
1 'polypeptide(L)'
;MSVPRSFLRSPRILQTRQVHITHIRPRPSSTKAGSSSTSNLGSTRSSTSSAGLHGHGHGHGHHAAGSGNGGSKKPSPHLVWYREIVPAMVPILLLSSTIFLSLTLLRQHLSHSLSLSESSARIAELETQLEVLRKRQARQRERDRRERERILPLVVERVLQKVGAMSEEEEEEEEPPLLV
;
A
#
# COMPACT_ATOMS: atom_id res chain seq x y z
N MET A 1 -28.27 -63.17 -24.96
CA MET A 1 -28.18 -61.70 -25.08
C MET A 1 -27.64 -61.17 -23.77
N SER A 2 -26.49 -60.50 -23.85
CA SER A 2 -25.72 -59.99 -22.72
C SER A 2 -26.11 -58.53 -22.46
N VAL A 3 -26.40 -58.18 -21.21
CA VAL A 3 -26.32 -56.80 -20.71
C VAL A 3 -25.75 -56.84 -19.29
N PRO A 4 -24.61 -56.17 -19.01
CA PRO A 4 -23.99 -56.10 -17.70
C PRO A 4 -24.22 -54.74 -17.00
N ARG A 5 -23.72 -54.66 -15.76
CA ARG A 5 -23.20 -53.48 -15.02
C ARG A 5 -24.02 -52.97 -13.83
N SER A 6 -23.62 -53.52 -12.68
CA SER A 6 -23.15 -52.76 -11.53
C SER A 6 -22.67 -51.34 -11.85
N PHE A 7 -23.18 -50.33 -11.14
CA PHE A 7 -22.35 -49.19 -10.74
C PHE A 7 -22.71 -48.70 -9.33
N LEU A 8 -21.74 -48.96 -8.48
CA LEU A 8 -21.56 -48.49 -7.14
C LEU A 8 -21.71 -46.97 -7.05
N ARG A 9 -22.69 -46.59 -6.24
CA ARG A 9 -22.61 -45.56 -5.19
C ARG A 9 -21.17 -45.11 -4.91
N SER A 10 -20.90 -43.83 -5.19
CA SER A 10 -19.72 -43.14 -4.68
C SER A 10 -20.18 -41.94 -3.85
N PRO A 11 -19.79 -41.82 -2.57
CA PRO A 11 -20.07 -40.65 -1.76
C PRO A 11 -19.12 -39.52 -2.18
N ARG A 12 -19.69 -38.38 -2.58
CA ARG A 12 -18.92 -37.15 -2.86
C ARG A 12 -18.24 -36.69 -1.57
N ILE A 13 -16.93 -36.84 -1.57
CA ILE A 13 -15.99 -36.36 -0.56
C ILE A 13 -16.08 -34.83 -0.46
N LEU A 14 -16.03 -34.38 0.80
CA LEU A 14 -15.88 -33.01 1.26
C LEU A 14 -14.98 -32.19 0.34
N GLN A 15 -15.58 -31.23 -0.36
CA GLN A 15 -14.86 -30.22 -1.10
C GLN A 15 -14.40 -29.15 -0.11
N THR A 16 -13.25 -29.39 0.53
CA THR A 16 -12.47 -28.35 1.20
C THR A 16 -12.09 -27.31 0.16
N ARG A 17 -12.83 -26.21 0.15
CA ARG A 17 -12.54 -25.03 -0.65
C ARG A 17 -11.24 -24.40 -0.13
N GLN A 18 -10.13 -24.87 -0.67
CA GLN A 18 -8.82 -24.22 -0.61
C GLN A 18 -8.99 -22.76 -1.02
N VAL A 19 -8.85 -21.84 -0.06
CA VAL A 19 -8.79 -20.41 -0.31
C VAL A 19 -7.40 -20.14 -0.87
N HIS A 20 -7.32 -20.06 -2.19
CA HIS A 20 -6.09 -19.70 -2.90
C HIS A 20 -5.73 -18.25 -2.49
N ILE A 21 -4.79 -18.10 -1.56
CA ILE A 21 -4.16 -16.82 -1.23
C ILE A 21 -3.29 -16.46 -2.42
N THR A 22 -3.78 -15.58 -3.28
CA THR A 22 -2.96 -14.98 -4.35
C THR A 22 -1.93 -14.06 -3.71
N HIS A 23 -0.67 -14.46 -3.82
CA HIS A 23 0.50 -13.64 -3.50
C HIS A 23 0.47 -12.37 -4.37
N ILE A 24 0.22 -11.22 -3.73
CA ILE A 24 0.28 -9.91 -4.38
C ILE A 24 1.76 -9.57 -4.57
N ARG A 25 2.23 -9.65 -5.81
CA ARG A 25 3.56 -9.24 -6.24
C ARG A 25 3.60 -7.71 -6.37
N PRO A 26 4.45 -6.97 -5.64
CA PRO A 26 4.65 -5.55 -5.91
C PRO A 26 5.38 -5.39 -7.25
N ARG A 27 4.73 -4.65 -8.15
CA ARG A 27 5.21 -4.28 -9.48
C ARG A 27 6.04 -3.00 -9.34
N PRO A 28 7.35 -2.97 -9.65
CA PRO A 28 8.08 -1.71 -9.69
C PRO A 28 7.63 -0.92 -10.93
N SER A 29 7.01 0.24 -10.69
CA SER A 29 6.73 1.25 -11.70
C SER A 29 8.04 1.91 -12.12
N SER A 30 8.63 1.39 -13.19
CA SER A 30 9.67 2.08 -13.97
C SER A 30 9.04 3.32 -14.62
N THR A 31 9.29 4.49 -14.03
CA THR A 31 9.01 5.78 -14.65
C THR A 31 10.07 6.03 -15.71
N LYS A 32 9.71 5.77 -16.97
CA LYS A 32 10.34 6.38 -18.14
C LYS A 32 10.19 7.91 -18.02
N ALA A 33 11.30 8.60 -17.75
CA ALA A 33 11.43 10.01 -18.10
C ALA A 33 12.14 10.06 -19.46
N GLY A 34 11.36 10.35 -20.50
CA GLY A 34 11.88 10.69 -21.81
C GLY A 34 12.27 12.16 -21.88
N SER A 35 13.43 12.38 -22.52
CA SER A 35 13.68 13.39 -23.56
C SER A 35 13.41 14.88 -23.28
N SER A 36 14.49 15.66 -23.32
CA SER A 36 14.52 16.88 -24.15
C SER A 36 15.96 17.32 -24.41
N SER A 37 16.38 17.15 -25.65
CA SER A 37 17.54 17.78 -26.28
C SER A 37 17.25 19.28 -26.46
N THR A 38 18.20 20.15 -26.10
CA THR A 38 18.32 21.49 -26.69
C THR A 38 19.78 21.82 -26.92
N SER A 39 20.11 21.97 -28.20
CA SER A 39 21.28 22.60 -28.77
C SER A 39 21.54 24.01 -28.22
N ASN A 40 22.80 24.42 -28.16
CA ASN A 40 23.15 25.77 -28.61
C ASN A 40 24.56 25.81 -29.21
N LEU A 41 24.56 26.21 -30.48
CA LEU A 41 25.71 26.57 -31.30
C LEU A 41 26.19 27.98 -30.94
N GLY A 42 27.50 28.17 -31.03
CA GLY A 42 28.15 29.34 -31.64
C GLY A 42 27.93 30.72 -31.01
N SER A 43 29.03 31.36 -30.62
CA SER A 43 29.43 32.62 -31.23
C SER A 43 30.89 32.96 -30.93
N THR A 44 31.56 33.29 -32.02
CA THR A 44 32.85 33.95 -32.14
C THR A 44 32.86 35.30 -31.42
N ARG A 45 34.04 35.78 -31.01
CA ARG A 45 34.51 37.15 -31.24
C ARG A 45 35.95 37.37 -30.77
N SER A 46 36.77 37.68 -31.76
CA SER A 46 38.05 38.37 -31.72
C SER A 46 37.86 39.87 -31.48
N SER A 47 38.79 40.50 -30.74
CA SER A 47 39.27 41.90 -30.85
C SER A 47 40.21 42.15 -29.66
N THR A 48 41.53 42.34 -29.82
CA THR A 48 42.27 43.54 -30.28
C THR A 48 42.02 44.81 -29.47
N SER A 49 42.97 45.11 -28.57
CA SER A 49 43.37 46.47 -28.15
C SER A 49 44.70 46.32 -27.40
N SER A 50 45.87 46.48 -28.03
CA SER A 50 46.58 47.73 -28.36
C SER A 50 46.79 48.71 -27.20
N ALA A 51 48.08 48.91 -26.88
CA ALA A 51 48.74 50.13 -26.40
C ALA A 51 48.56 50.58 -24.93
N GLY A 52 49.70 50.76 -24.26
CA GLY A 52 49.88 51.37 -22.93
C GLY A 52 51.19 50.88 -22.29
N LEU A 53 52.36 51.18 -22.87
CA LEU A 53 53.29 52.25 -22.43
C LEU A 53 53.68 52.20 -20.94
N HIS A 54 54.98 51.94 -20.73
CA HIS A 54 55.90 52.46 -19.70
C HIS A 54 55.45 52.53 -18.22
N GLY A 55 56.19 51.81 -17.37
CA GLY A 55 56.29 52.05 -15.93
C GLY A 55 57.56 51.41 -15.35
N HIS A 56 58.68 52.10 -15.45
CA HIS A 56 59.90 51.82 -14.69
C HIS A 56 59.65 52.13 -13.21
N GLY A 57 59.98 51.19 -12.32
CA GLY A 57 59.88 51.38 -10.88
C GLY A 57 60.88 50.47 -10.18
N HIS A 58 62.07 51.00 -9.95
CA HIS A 58 63.15 50.38 -9.20
C HIS A 58 62.68 49.85 -7.85
N GLY A 59 63.16 48.65 -7.51
CA GLY A 59 63.26 48.25 -6.12
C GLY A 59 64.33 49.10 -5.41
N HIS A 60 64.00 49.60 -4.22
CA HIS A 60 64.87 49.51 -3.05
C HIS A 60 64.18 50.07 -1.80
N GLY A 61 64.20 49.26 -0.74
CA GLY A 61 64.17 49.69 0.66
C GLY A 61 62.79 49.96 1.26
N HIS A 62 62.58 49.84 2.57
CA HIS A 62 63.36 49.35 3.69
C HIS A 62 62.39 49.45 4.91
N HIS A 63 62.39 48.46 5.81
CA HIS A 63 61.80 48.48 7.18
C HIS A 63 60.29 48.66 7.39
N ALA A 64 59.63 47.62 7.93
CA ALA A 64 59.02 47.66 9.26
C ALA A 64 58.54 46.26 9.67
N ALA A 65 59.05 45.77 10.80
CA ALA A 65 58.60 44.57 11.46
C ALA A 65 57.18 44.78 12.00
N GLY A 66 56.27 43.85 11.71
CA GLY A 66 54.94 43.85 12.31
C GLY A 66 53.95 42.94 11.61
N SER A 67 53.73 41.76 12.21
CA SER A 67 52.55 40.91 12.04
C SER A 67 52.44 40.11 10.73
N GLY A 68 52.57 38.80 10.86
CA GLY A 68 52.33 37.85 9.77
C GLY A 68 50.91 38.00 9.20
N ASN A 69 50.83 38.40 7.93
CA ASN A 69 49.69 38.13 7.08
C ASN A 69 50.16 38.12 5.63
N GLY A 70 49.88 37.05 4.89
CA GLY A 70 50.39 36.81 3.55
C GLY A 70 50.16 37.99 2.59
N GLY A 71 51.15 38.23 1.72
CA GLY A 71 51.28 39.43 0.89
C GLY A 71 49.98 39.90 0.22
N SER A 72 49.69 41.18 0.41
CA SER A 72 48.59 41.95 -0.17
C SER A 72 48.73 42.08 -1.69
N LYS A 73 48.49 40.99 -2.40
CA LYS A 73 48.14 41.02 -3.83
C LYS A 73 46.77 41.70 -3.93
N LYS A 74 46.67 42.76 -4.75
CA LYS A 74 45.41 43.47 -5.02
C LYS A 74 44.32 42.42 -5.28
N PRO A 75 43.21 42.41 -4.52
CA PRO A 75 42.20 41.37 -4.67
C PRO A 75 41.71 41.38 -6.11
N SER A 76 41.57 40.18 -6.70
CA SER A 76 41.05 40.10 -8.06
C SER A 76 39.63 40.70 -8.09
N PRO A 77 39.22 41.36 -9.18
CA PRO A 77 37.89 41.96 -9.29
C PRO A 77 36.75 40.97 -8.98
N HIS A 78 36.95 39.69 -9.31
CA HIS A 78 36.02 38.61 -8.98
C HIS A 78 35.91 38.36 -7.47
N LEU A 79 37.00 38.50 -6.70
CA LEU A 79 36.97 38.32 -5.25
C LEU A 79 36.19 39.45 -4.56
N VAL A 80 36.29 40.68 -5.07
CA VAL A 80 35.46 41.81 -4.61
C VAL A 80 33.98 41.54 -4.92
N TRP A 81 33.68 41.05 -6.12
CA TRP A 81 32.31 40.65 -6.50
C TRP A 81 31.72 39.58 -5.58
N TYR A 82 32.45 38.50 -5.26
CA TYR A 82 31.95 37.49 -4.32
C TYR A 82 31.73 38.03 -2.91
N ARG A 83 32.59 38.94 -2.43
CA ARG A 83 32.47 39.53 -1.09
C ARG A 83 31.25 40.43 -0.94
N GLU A 84 30.82 41.07 -2.02
CA GLU A 84 29.70 42.00 -1.99
C GLU A 84 28.37 41.34 -2.36
N ILE A 85 28.34 40.48 -3.38
CA ILE A 85 27.09 39.91 -3.91
C ILE A 85 26.63 38.68 -3.12
N VAL A 86 27.53 37.77 -2.74
CA VAL A 86 27.13 36.49 -2.11
C VAL A 86 26.44 36.71 -0.75
N PRO A 87 26.97 37.55 0.16
CA PRO A 87 26.30 37.80 1.44
C PRO A 87 24.91 38.42 1.28
N ALA A 88 24.67 39.18 0.21
CA ALA A 88 23.37 39.76 -0.09
C ALA A 88 22.35 38.72 -0.59
N MET A 89 22.82 37.63 -1.22
CA MET A 89 21.94 36.55 -1.72
C MET A 89 21.59 35.48 -0.69
N VAL A 90 22.48 35.23 0.28
CA VAL A 90 22.29 34.19 1.31
C VAL A 90 20.94 34.33 2.05
N PRO A 91 20.49 35.51 2.51
CA PRO A 91 19.22 35.67 3.20
C PRO A 91 18.02 35.27 2.34
N ILE A 92 18.05 35.59 1.04
CA ILE A 92 16.96 35.31 0.10
C ILE A 92 16.85 33.80 -0.12
N LEU A 93 17.99 33.11 -0.26
CA LEU A 93 18.03 31.65 -0.40
C LEU A 93 17.56 30.96 0.88
N LEU A 94 17.94 31.47 2.05
CA LEU A 94 17.47 30.93 3.34
C LEU A 94 15.96 31.13 3.51
N LEU A 95 15.42 32.29 3.15
CA LEU A 95 13.97 32.53 3.17
C LEU A 95 13.25 31.58 2.23
N SER A 96 13.71 31.46 0.99
CA SER A 96 13.11 30.58 -0.01
C SER A 96 13.13 29.12 0.44
N SER A 97 14.28 28.65 0.94
CA SER A 97 14.42 27.31 1.50
C SER A 97 13.47 27.10 2.68
N THR A 98 13.39 28.05 3.61
CA THR A 98 12.51 27.95 4.78
C THR A 98 11.04 27.88 4.37
N ILE A 99 10.59 28.75 3.47
CA ILE A 99 9.22 28.75 2.95
C ILE A 99 8.94 27.44 2.21
N PHE A 100 9.85 27.00 1.35
CA PHE A 100 9.71 25.75 0.60
C PHE A 100 9.62 24.53 1.51
N LEU A 101 10.47 24.43 2.53
CA LEU A 101 10.42 23.36 3.52
C LEU A 101 9.11 23.42 4.32
N SER A 102 8.69 24.61 4.76
CA SER A 102 7.44 24.77 5.52
C SER A 102 6.22 24.29 4.73
N LEU A 103 6.13 24.66 3.45
CA LEU A 103 5.03 24.28 2.58
C LEU A 103 5.07 22.79 2.24
N THR A 104 6.27 22.23 2.05
CA THR A 104 6.46 20.80 1.78
C THR A 104 6.05 19.95 2.97
N LEU A 105 6.46 20.34 4.18
CA LEU A 105 6.05 19.68 5.42
C LEU A 105 4.53 19.77 5.63
N LEU A 106 3.95 20.94 5.38
CA LEU A 106 2.50 21.12 5.50
C LEU A 106 1.74 20.23 4.50
N ARG A 107 2.20 20.17 3.25
CA ARG A 107 1.64 19.29 2.23
C ARG A 107 1.73 17.81 2.63
N GLN A 108 2.89 17.38 3.15
CA GLN A 108 3.08 16.02 3.63
C GLN A 108 2.15 15.70 4.79
N HIS A 109 2.06 16.58 5.79
CA HIS A 109 1.17 16.43 6.93
C HIS A 109 -0.31 16.33 6.50
N LEU A 110 -0.75 17.21 5.62
CA LEU A 110 -2.12 17.18 5.09
C LEU A 110 -2.39 15.89 4.31
N SER A 111 -1.47 15.46 3.44
CA SER A 111 -1.62 14.20 2.70
C SER A 111 -1.69 12.97 3.61
N HIS A 112 -0.89 12.95 4.67
CA HIS A 112 -0.91 11.87 5.66
C HIS A 112 -2.21 11.88 6.48
N SER A 113 -2.65 13.04 6.95
CA SER A 113 -3.92 13.18 7.68
C SER A 113 -5.12 12.76 6.83
N LEU A 114 -5.12 13.12 5.54
CA LEU A 114 -6.15 12.72 4.60
C LEU A 114 -6.14 11.20 4.39
N SER A 115 -4.96 10.62 4.14
CA SER A 115 -4.81 9.17 3.96
C SER A 115 -5.25 8.37 5.19
N LEU A 116 -4.98 8.87 6.40
CA LEU A 116 -5.47 8.27 7.63
C LEU A 116 -7.00 8.36 7.71
N SER A 117 -7.58 9.53 7.42
CA SER A 117 -9.04 9.70 7.44
C SER A 117 -9.75 8.79 6.44
N GLU A 118 -9.20 8.63 5.23
CA GLU A 118 -9.73 7.74 4.20
C GLU A 118 -9.62 6.28 4.62
N SER A 119 -8.48 5.88 5.19
CA SER A 119 -8.28 4.52 5.69
C SER A 119 -9.25 4.19 6.82
N SER A 120 -9.46 5.11 7.76
CA SER A 120 -10.43 4.95 8.86
C SER A 120 -11.86 4.84 8.32
N ALA A 121 -12.24 5.67 7.35
CA ALA A 121 -13.55 5.57 6.71
C ALA A 121 -13.74 4.21 6.01
N ARG A 122 -12.70 3.72 5.33
CA ARG A 122 -12.73 2.41 4.66
C ARG A 122 -12.82 1.25 5.65
N ILE A 123 -12.12 1.34 6.78
CA ILE A 123 -12.23 0.34 7.86
C ILE A 123 -13.66 0.32 8.39
N ALA A 124 -14.24 1.48 8.72
CA ALA A 124 -15.61 1.57 9.21
C ALA A 124 -16.61 0.95 8.21
N GLU A 125 -16.45 1.22 6.90
CA GLU A 125 -17.27 0.60 5.86
C GLU A 125 -17.13 -0.93 5.90
N LEU A 126 -15.90 -1.46 5.93
CA LEU A 126 -15.66 -2.90 5.97
C LEU A 126 -16.17 -3.55 7.27
N GLU A 127 -16.07 -2.86 8.40
CA GLU A 127 -16.62 -3.30 9.67
C GLU A 127 -18.14 -3.43 9.61
N THR A 128 -18.85 -2.45 9.01
CA THR A 128 -20.31 -2.57 8.80
C THR A 128 -20.66 -3.75 7.91
N GLN A 129 -19.90 -3.99 6.83
CA GLN A 129 -20.11 -5.15 5.96
C GLN A 129 -19.90 -6.47 6.71
N LEU A 130 -18.85 -6.55 7.54
CA LEU A 130 -18.58 -7.71 8.39
C LEU A 130 -19.71 -7.95 9.39
N GLU A 131 -20.25 -6.91 10.02
CA GLU A 131 -21.39 -7.04 10.92
C GLU A 131 -22.63 -7.58 10.20
N VAL A 132 -22.93 -7.06 9.01
CA VAL A 132 -24.05 -7.55 8.19
C VAL A 132 -23.86 -9.03 7.84
N LEU A 133 -22.66 -9.42 7.43
CA LEU A 133 -22.35 -10.81 7.11
C LEU A 133 -22.45 -11.72 8.34
N ARG A 134 -21.92 -11.29 9.50
CA ARG A 134 -22.04 -12.03 10.76
C ARG A 134 -23.51 -12.21 11.17
N LYS A 135 -24.32 -11.16 11.07
CA LYS A 135 -25.77 -11.22 11.33
C LYS A 135 -26.47 -12.21 10.38
N ARG A 136 -26.14 -12.20 9.09
CA ARG A 136 -26.69 -13.14 8.10
C ARG A 136 -26.29 -14.59 8.41
N GLN A 137 -25.04 -14.84 8.75
CA GLN A 137 -24.56 -16.17 9.12
C GLN A 137 -25.22 -16.68 10.41
N ALA A 138 -25.37 -15.82 11.42
CA ALA A 138 -26.06 -16.18 12.66
C ALA A 138 -27.52 -16.60 12.39
N ARG A 139 -28.25 -15.82 11.57
CA ARG A 139 -29.62 -16.15 11.15
C ARG A 139 -29.68 -17.46 10.36
N GLN A 140 -28.70 -17.72 9.51
CA GLN A 140 -28.65 -18.97 8.75
C GLN A 140 -28.43 -20.18 9.68
N ARG A 141 -27.47 -20.09 10.59
CA ARG A 141 -27.23 -21.14 11.59
C ARG A 141 -28.46 -21.42 12.45
N GLU A 142 -29.20 -20.38 12.81
CA GLU A 142 -30.44 -20.53 13.56
C GLU A 142 -31.52 -21.26 12.74
N ARG A 143 -31.67 -20.95 11.45
CA ARG A 143 -32.57 -21.68 10.55
C ARG A 143 -32.18 -23.14 10.43
N ASP A 144 -30.90 -23.40 10.16
CA ASP A 144 -30.38 -24.76 10.04
C ASP A 144 -30.59 -25.55 11.35
N ARG A 145 -30.44 -24.90 12.51
CA ARG A 145 -30.73 -25.50 13.82
C ARG A 145 -32.21 -25.86 13.98
N ARG A 146 -33.12 -24.94 13.65
CA ARG A 146 -34.57 -25.17 13.71
C ARG A 146 -35.01 -26.28 12.77
N GLU A 147 -34.39 -26.38 11.58
CA GLU A 147 -34.66 -27.46 10.63
C GLU A 147 -34.19 -28.81 11.18
N ARG A 148 -33.00 -28.87 11.79
CA ARG A 148 -32.51 -30.09 12.44
C ARG A 148 -33.44 -30.54 13.56
N GLU A 149 -33.92 -29.63 14.40
CA GLU A 149 -34.84 -29.94 15.50
C GLU A 149 -36.16 -30.57 15.00
N ARG A 150 -36.63 -30.20 13.79
CA ARG A 150 -37.82 -30.79 13.16
C ARG A 150 -37.56 -32.15 12.50
N ILE A 151 -36.34 -32.38 12.01
CA ILE A 151 -35.96 -33.60 11.29
C ILE A 151 -35.53 -34.71 12.27
N LEU A 152 -35.04 -34.35 13.46
CA LEU A 152 -34.65 -35.29 14.51
C LEU A 152 -35.69 -36.39 14.78
N PRO A 153 -37.00 -36.12 15.01
CA PRO A 153 -37.98 -37.17 15.26
C PRO A 153 -38.11 -38.16 14.10
N LEU A 154 -38.15 -37.67 12.85
CA LEU A 154 -38.25 -38.53 11.66
C LEU A 154 -37.03 -39.43 11.48
N VAL A 155 -35.84 -38.92 11.77
CA VAL A 155 -34.61 -39.70 11.70
C VAL A 155 -34.58 -40.72 12.83
N VAL A 156 -35.01 -40.34 14.04
CA VAL A 156 -35.09 -41.25 15.20
C VAL A 156 -36.05 -42.39 14.92
N GLU A 157 -37.27 -42.12 14.43
CA GLU A 157 -38.24 -43.15 14.01
C GLU A 157 -37.65 -44.09 12.96
N ARG A 158 -37.04 -43.54 11.90
CA ARG A 158 -36.39 -44.32 10.84
C ARG A 158 -35.23 -45.18 11.37
N VAL A 159 -34.48 -44.68 12.37
CA VAL A 159 -33.39 -45.41 13.00
C VAL A 159 -33.94 -46.50 13.92
N LEU A 160 -34.91 -46.22 14.77
CA LEU A 160 -35.55 -47.20 15.67
C LEU A 160 -36.24 -48.32 14.89
N GLN A 161 -36.96 -47.99 13.82
CA GLN A 161 -37.58 -48.96 12.91
C GLN A 161 -36.53 -49.84 12.23
N LYS A 162 -35.37 -49.28 11.86
CA LYS A 162 -34.28 -50.02 11.22
C LYS A 162 -33.45 -50.85 12.19
N VAL A 163 -33.38 -50.46 13.46
CA VAL A 163 -32.74 -51.22 14.54
C VAL A 163 -33.67 -52.32 15.06
N GLY A 164 -34.93 -52.39 14.59
CA GLY A 164 -35.88 -53.45 14.97
C GLY A 164 -36.50 -53.25 16.35
N ALA A 165 -36.41 -52.06 16.93
CA ALA A 165 -36.98 -51.75 18.24
C ALA A 165 -38.43 -51.20 18.17
N MET A 166 -39.05 -51.23 16.98
CA MET A 166 -40.45 -50.85 16.74
C MET A 166 -41.27 -52.00 16.09
N SER A 167 -41.06 -53.21 16.56
CA SER A 167 -42.07 -54.27 16.63
C SER A 167 -41.84 -54.90 18.01
N GLU A 168 -42.79 -55.13 18.89
CA GLU A 168 -44.20 -55.48 18.79
C GLU A 168 -44.88 -54.88 20.04
N GLU A 169 -46.09 -54.34 19.91
CA GLU A 169 -47.10 -54.27 20.99
C GLU A 169 -48.33 -53.61 20.38
N GLU A 170 -49.10 -54.39 19.61
CA GLU A 170 -50.56 -54.25 19.38
C GLU A 170 -50.99 -55.24 18.28
N GLU A 171 -50.82 -56.54 18.52
CA GLU A 171 -51.60 -57.57 17.83
C GLU A 171 -51.66 -58.83 18.71
N GLU A 172 -52.87 -59.13 19.20
CA GLU A 172 -53.43 -60.33 19.88
C GLU A 172 -54.34 -59.80 21.03
N GLU A 173 -55.67 -59.94 20.99
CA GLU A 173 -56.46 -61.15 20.73
C GLU A 173 -57.76 -60.85 19.95
N GLU A 174 -58.00 -61.62 18.87
CA GLU A 174 -59.35 -61.98 18.39
C GLU A 174 -59.74 -63.33 19.04
N GLU A 175 -60.96 -63.47 19.56
CA GLU A 175 -61.66 -64.77 19.53
C GLU A 175 -63.13 -64.59 19.06
N PRO A 176 -63.62 -65.40 18.09
CA PRO A 176 -64.91 -65.23 17.41
C PRO A 176 -66.11 -65.96 18.07
N PRO A 177 -67.37 -65.68 17.67
CA PRO A 177 -68.57 -66.27 18.28
C PRO A 177 -68.89 -67.68 17.76
N LEU A 178 -69.29 -68.60 18.66
CA LEU A 178 -69.81 -69.94 18.32
C LEU A 178 -71.34 -70.03 18.39
N LEU A 179 -71.85 -70.84 17.46
CA LEU A 179 -73.20 -71.23 17.05
C LEU A 179 -74.17 -71.71 18.15
N VAL A 180 -75.47 -71.38 17.99
CA VAL A 180 -76.64 -72.26 18.27
C VAL A 180 -77.69 -72.07 17.18
#